data_AF-A0A9D1J675-F1
#
_entry.id   AF-A0A9D1J675-F1
#
_cell.length_a   1.000
_cell.length_b   1.000
_cell.length_c   1.000
_cell.angle_alpha   90.00
_cell.angle_beta   90.00
_cell.angle_gamma   90.00
#
_symmetry.space_group_name_H-M   'P 1'
#
loop_
_entity.id
_entity.type
_entity.pdbx_description
1 polymer ?
#
loop_
_entity_poly.entity_id
_entity_poly.type
_entity_poly.pdbx_seq_one_letter_code
_entity_poly.pdbx_strand_id
1 'polypeptide(L)'
;MYVYHVVTDRPMCVGQEIIFDENHHSGVYQRVYEKIDIVNKIYANPSEYNADDLEHHTSVALRELALEEVRQKKYPQYPSRLSCLYVSKTFEEADNWGIYFAQIGRPTYCIVKLEVNGNCFIGDATNCFKGTTDKAENLRLAEIYWENKTNKSDEEPVWEMLVDGKITVVEIIKEINANIT
;
A
#
# COMPACT_ATOMS: atom_id res chain seq x y z
N MET A 1 -5.66 2.79 -18.02
CA MET A 1 -6.90 2.54 -17.24
C MET A 1 -7.25 3.78 -16.45
N TYR A 2 -8.54 4.01 -16.14
CA TYR A 2 -8.95 5.13 -15.28
C TYR A 2 -9.23 4.65 -13.86
N VAL A 3 -8.69 5.36 -12.88
CA VAL A 3 -8.84 5.09 -11.43
C VAL A 3 -8.99 6.41 -10.67
N TYR A 4 -9.28 6.33 -9.38
CA TYR A 4 -9.52 7.47 -8.52
C TYR A 4 -8.58 7.48 -7.32
N HIS A 5 -8.13 8.65 -6.89
CA HIS A 5 -7.20 8.77 -5.76
C HIS A 5 -7.58 9.94 -4.86
N VAL A 6 -7.52 9.69 -3.55
CA VAL A 6 -7.71 10.73 -2.52
C VAL A 6 -6.36 11.34 -2.17
N VAL A 7 -6.21 12.63 -2.48
CA VAL A 7 -4.98 13.38 -2.28
C VAL A 7 -4.89 13.86 -0.83
N THR A 8 -3.86 13.44 -0.09
CA THR A 8 -3.74 13.72 1.36
C THR A 8 -2.39 14.25 1.84
N ASP A 9 -1.30 14.02 1.10
CA ASP A 9 0.04 14.48 1.48
C ASP A 9 0.34 15.86 0.88
N ARG A 10 0.39 15.92 -0.45
CA ARG A 10 0.68 17.12 -1.22
C ARG A 10 -0.40 17.33 -2.27
N PRO A 11 -0.85 18.57 -2.53
CA PRO A 11 -1.78 18.88 -3.60
C PRO A 11 -1.31 18.32 -4.94
N MET A 12 -2.26 17.89 -5.78
CA MET A 12 -2.00 17.48 -7.16
C MET A 12 -2.65 18.47 -8.13
N CYS A 13 -2.08 18.61 -9.32
CA CYS A 13 -2.64 19.43 -10.39
C CYS A 13 -2.93 18.61 -11.66
N VAL A 14 -3.90 19.06 -12.46
CA VAL A 14 -4.21 18.43 -13.75
C VAL A 14 -2.98 18.49 -14.68
N GLY A 15 -2.68 17.38 -15.34
CA GLY A 15 -1.49 17.20 -16.17
C GLY A 15 -0.24 16.78 -15.39
N GLN A 16 -0.30 16.70 -14.06
CA GLN A 16 0.80 16.17 -13.27
C GLN A 16 1.04 14.69 -13.59
N GLU A 17 2.32 14.36 -13.80
CA GLU A 17 2.76 12.98 -14.00
C GLU A 17 3.42 12.44 -12.71
N ILE A 18 3.06 11.21 -12.36
CA ILE A 18 3.64 10.45 -11.25
C ILE A 18 4.19 9.17 -11.86
N ILE A 19 5.43 8.83 -11.52
CA ILE A 19 6.12 7.65 -12.04
C ILE A 19 6.45 6.73 -10.88
N PHE A 20 5.98 5.49 -10.94
CA PHE A 20 6.41 4.40 -10.09
C PHE A 20 7.07 3.34 -10.96
N ASP A 21 8.40 3.28 -10.88
CA ASP A 21 9.24 2.30 -11.57
C ASP A 21 10.28 1.73 -10.58
N GLU A 22 11.31 1.07 -11.09
CA GLU A 22 12.38 0.49 -10.28
C GLU A 22 13.23 1.53 -9.53
N ASN A 23 13.22 2.79 -9.95
CA ASN A 23 14.05 3.87 -9.39
C ASN A 23 13.25 4.91 -8.60
N HIS A 24 11.93 4.96 -8.79
CA HIS A 24 11.04 5.91 -8.13
C HIS A 24 10.22 5.23 -7.04
N HIS A 25 10.70 5.31 -5.81
CA HIS A 25 10.09 4.63 -4.68
C HIS A 25 9.08 5.48 -3.91
N SER A 26 8.10 4.82 -3.29
CA SER A 26 7.14 5.49 -2.39
C SER A 26 7.77 5.85 -1.04
N GLY A 27 7.12 6.72 -0.27
CA GLY A 27 7.54 6.99 1.12
C GLY A 27 7.52 5.75 2.03
N VAL A 28 6.79 4.68 1.67
CA VAL A 28 6.80 3.40 2.39
C VAL A 28 8.15 2.70 2.20
N TYR A 29 8.70 2.70 0.98
CA TYR A 29 9.99 2.08 0.68
C TYR A 29 11.09 2.57 1.62
N GLN A 30 11.24 3.89 1.76
CA GLN A 30 12.31 4.47 2.57
C GLN A 30 12.22 3.98 4.03
N ARG A 31 11.03 4.05 4.63
CA ARG A 31 10.82 3.61 6.03
C ARG A 31 11.07 2.11 6.23
N VAL A 32 10.75 1.28 5.22
CA VAL A 32 10.99 -0.16 5.26
C VAL A 32 12.49 -0.47 5.17
N TYR A 33 13.19 0.13 4.22
CA TYR A 33 14.62 -0.13 4.02
C TYR A 33 15.50 0.46 5.13
N GLU A 34 15.08 1.54 5.80
CA GLU A 34 15.72 2.01 7.04
C GLU A 34 15.70 0.97 8.17
N LYS A 35 14.81 -0.03 8.10
CA LYS A 35 14.68 -1.12 9.09
C LYS A 35 15.33 -2.43 8.62
N ILE A 36 16.01 -2.46 7.46
CA ILE A 36 16.52 -3.71 6.88
C ILE A 36 17.47 -4.45 7.81
N ASP A 37 18.32 -3.73 8.54
CA ASP A 37 19.31 -4.32 9.45
C ASP A 37 18.65 -5.00 10.66
N ILE A 38 17.62 -4.38 11.25
CA ILE A 38 16.90 -5.00 12.37
C ILE A 38 16.06 -6.18 11.91
N VAL A 39 15.45 -6.11 10.71
CA VAL A 39 14.75 -7.24 10.10
C VAL A 39 15.69 -8.44 9.91
N ASN A 40 16.88 -8.19 9.37
CA ASN A 40 17.88 -9.24 9.16
C ASN A 40 18.34 -9.87 10.49
N LYS A 41 18.52 -9.07 11.54
CA LYS A 41 18.86 -9.57 12.88
C LYS A 41 17.74 -10.44 13.47
N ILE A 42 16.48 -10.00 13.33
CA ILE A 42 15.31 -10.75 13.79
C ILE A 42 15.23 -12.11 13.11
N TYR A 43 15.31 -12.15 11.77
CA TYR A 43 15.22 -13.43 11.04
C TYR A 43 16.43 -14.34 11.26
N ALA A 44 17.60 -13.80 11.60
CA ALA A 44 18.76 -14.61 11.97
C ALA A 44 18.62 -15.26 13.35
N ASN A 45 17.96 -14.59 14.31
CA ASN A 45 17.81 -15.06 15.69
C ASN A 45 16.38 -14.85 16.22
N PRO A 46 15.36 -15.49 15.62
CA PRO A 46 13.95 -15.16 15.91
C PRO A 46 13.54 -15.43 17.36
N SER A 47 14.21 -16.34 18.07
CA SER A 47 13.95 -16.67 19.48
C SER A 47 14.40 -15.57 20.46
N GLU A 48 15.23 -14.62 20.05
CA GLU A 48 15.66 -13.48 20.87
C GLU A 48 14.63 -12.34 20.86
N TYR A 49 13.59 -12.44 20.03
CA TYR A 49 12.60 -11.41 19.83
C TYR A 49 11.20 -11.96 20.08
N ASN A 50 10.34 -11.12 20.66
CA ASN A 50 8.92 -11.39 20.79
C ASN A 50 8.15 -10.53 19.79
N ALA A 51 7.29 -11.16 18.97
CA ALA A 51 6.51 -10.48 17.94
C ALA A 51 5.56 -9.41 18.51
N ASP A 52 5.11 -9.58 19.76
CA ASP A 52 4.22 -8.62 20.40
C ASP A 52 4.93 -7.35 20.89
N ASP A 53 6.24 -7.43 21.12
CA ASP A 53 7.08 -6.33 21.60
C ASP A 53 7.76 -5.55 20.47
N LEU A 54 7.53 -5.94 19.21
CA LEU A 54 8.13 -5.27 18.07
C LEU A 54 7.57 -3.85 17.90
N GLU A 55 8.48 -2.90 17.74
CA GLU A 55 8.15 -1.54 17.33
C GLU A 55 7.37 -1.54 16.00
N HIS A 56 6.37 -0.66 15.90
CA HIS A 56 5.38 -0.67 14.81
C HIS A 56 6.03 -0.71 13.41
N HIS A 57 6.98 0.18 13.12
CA HIS A 57 7.65 0.24 11.81
C HIS A 57 8.53 -0.98 11.55
N THR A 58 9.06 -1.62 12.58
CA THR A 58 9.80 -2.88 12.45
C THR A 58 8.86 -4.02 12.02
N SER A 59 7.68 -4.13 12.66
CA SER A 59 6.62 -5.08 12.25
C SER A 59 6.14 -4.80 10.81
N VAL A 60 5.97 -3.53 10.44
CA VAL A 60 5.61 -3.15 9.05
C VAL A 60 6.72 -3.55 8.07
N ALA A 61 8.00 -3.33 8.39
CA ALA A 61 9.11 -3.70 7.53
C ALA A 61 9.19 -5.22 7.31
N LEU A 62 9.01 -6.03 8.36
CA LEU A 62 8.94 -7.50 8.25
C LEU A 62 7.88 -7.96 7.25
N ARG A 63 6.69 -7.37 7.34
CA ARG A 63 5.56 -7.64 6.44
C ARG A 63 5.86 -7.23 5.00
N GLU A 64 6.23 -5.96 4.77
CA GLU A 64 6.38 -5.43 3.42
C GLU A 64 7.55 -6.10 2.68
N LEU A 65 8.63 -6.48 3.38
CA LEU A 65 9.73 -7.24 2.79
C LEU A 65 9.31 -8.67 2.43
N ALA A 66 8.49 -9.33 3.25
CA ALA A 66 7.94 -10.65 2.91
C ALA A 66 6.98 -10.58 1.71
N LEU A 67 6.12 -9.55 1.68
CA LEU A 67 5.24 -9.27 0.54
C LEU A 67 6.03 -9.04 -0.74
N GLU A 68 7.08 -8.22 -0.70
CA GLU A 68 7.92 -7.97 -1.88
C GLU A 68 8.68 -9.22 -2.31
N GLU A 69 9.22 -10.02 -1.38
CA GLU A 69 9.93 -11.27 -1.70
C GLU A 69 9.02 -12.26 -2.43
N VAL A 70 7.77 -12.44 -1.97
CA VAL A 70 6.80 -13.32 -2.63
C VAL A 70 6.36 -12.76 -3.98
N ARG A 71 6.10 -11.45 -4.07
CA ARG A 71 5.71 -10.78 -5.31
C ARG A 71 6.75 -10.99 -6.39
N GLN A 72 8.03 -10.70 -6.12
CA GLN A 72 9.11 -10.88 -7.08
C GLN A 72 9.24 -12.32 -7.58
N LYS A 73 9.05 -13.31 -6.69
CA LYS A 73 9.21 -14.73 -7.02
C LYS A 73 8.02 -15.31 -7.78
N LYS A 74 6.78 -14.90 -7.46
CA LYS A 74 5.56 -15.59 -7.91
C LYS A 74 4.61 -14.69 -8.70
N TYR A 75 4.62 -13.38 -8.45
CA TYR A 75 3.70 -12.42 -9.05
C TYR A 75 4.43 -11.17 -9.59
N PRO A 76 5.50 -11.32 -10.40
CA PRO A 76 6.33 -10.20 -10.83
C PRO A 76 5.56 -9.15 -11.65
N GLN A 77 4.41 -9.50 -12.21
CA GLN A 77 3.51 -8.62 -12.95
C GLN A 77 2.69 -7.66 -12.07
N TYR A 78 2.59 -7.91 -10.75
CA TYR A 78 1.85 -7.02 -9.86
C TYR A 78 2.72 -5.85 -9.39
N PRO A 79 2.12 -4.65 -9.19
CA PRO A 79 2.81 -3.52 -8.59
C PRO A 79 3.45 -3.87 -7.25
N SER A 80 4.65 -3.33 -6.99
CA SER A 80 5.24 -3.41 -5.65
C SER A 80 4.51 -2.49 -4.70
N ARG A 81 4.12 -2.97 -3.51
CA ARG A 81 3.60 -2.11 -2.42
C ARG A 81 4.59 -1.05 -1.95
N LEU A 82 5.87 -1.25 -2.25
CA LEU A 82 6.95 -0.30 -1.97
C LEU A 82 7.08 0.76 -3.08
N SER A 83 6.52 0.53 -4.26
CA SER A 83 6.59 1.39 -5.44
C SER A 83 5.25 1.38 -6.20
N CYS A 84 4.19 1.86 -5.55
CA CYS A 84 2.86 1.98 -6.16
C CYS A 84 2.09 3.17 -5.58
N LEU A 85 1.00 3.53 -6.26
CA LEU A 85 -0.05 4.38 -5.72
C LEU A 85 -1.24 3.54 -5.26
N TYR A 86 -1.77 3.85 -4.08
CA TYR A 86 -3.02 3.30 -3.60
C TYR A 86 -4.19 4.10 -4.19
N VAL A 87 -5.08 3.43 -4.90
CA VAL A 87 -6.19 4.02 -5.64
C VAL A 87 -7.49 3.27 -5.39
N SER A 88 -8.59 3.84 -5.87
CA SER A 88 -9.92 3.23 -5.89
C SER A 88 -10.36 3.00 -7.33
N LYS A 89 -11.14 1.95 -7.55
CA LYS A 89 -11.66 1.61 -8.88
C LYS A 89 -12.81 2.53 -9.26
N THR A 90 -13.63 2.90 -8.28
CA THR A 90 -14.79 3.78 -8.47
C THR A 90 -14.62 5.10 -7.73
N PHE A 91 -15.35 6.12 -8.19
CA PHE A 91 -15.42 7.40 -7.50
C PHE A 91 -16.06 7.26 -6.12
N GLU A 92 -17.10 6.42 -5.99
CA GLU A 92 -17.80 6.18 -4.73
C GLU A 92 -16.87 5.61 -3.65
N GLU A 93 -16.03 4.62 -4.00
CA GLU A 93 -14.98 4.10 -3.12
C GLU A 93 -14.02 5.20 -2.68
N ALA A 94 -13.54 6.02 -3.62
CA ALA A 94 -12.65 7.14 -3.30
C ALA A 94 -13.33 8.19 -2.42
N ASP A 95 -14.62 8.45 -2.62
CA ASP A 95 -15.38 9.41 -1.83
C ASP A 95 -15.55 8.95 -0.38
N ASN A 96 -15.85 7.65 -0.19
CA ASN A 96 -15.90 7.04 1.13
C ASN A 96 -14.54 7.14 1.85
N TRP A 97 -13.43 6.87 1.16
CA TRP A 97 -12.09 7.06 1.71
C TRP A 97 -11.79 8.53 2.04
N GLY A 98 -12.21 9.46 1.18
CA GLY A 98 -12.04 10.90 1.41
C GLY A 98 -12.77 11.38 2.65
N ILE A 99 -14.02 10.93 2.85
CA ILE A 99 -14.80 11.21 4.06
C ILE A 99 -14.10 10.64 5.29
N TYR A 100 -13.70 9.37 5.25
CA TYR A 100 -13.02 8.71 6.35
C TYR A 100 -11.72 9.42 6.74
N PHE A 101 -10.86 9.75 5.77
CA PHE A 101 -9.60 10.46 6.02
C PHE A 101 -9.81 11.84 6.63
N ALA A 102 -10.79 12.60 6.14
CA ALA A 102 -11.14 13.89 6.73
C ALA A 102 -11.64 13.75 8.18
N GLN A 103 -12.47 12.74 8.48
CA GLN A 103 -13.01 12.48 9.81
C GLN A 103 -11.94 12.12 10.84
N ILE A 104 -10.90 11.40 10.45
CA ILE A 104 -9.77 11.04 11.35
C ILE A 104 -8.72 12.17 11.48
N GLY A 105 -8.99 13.36 10.92
CA GLY A 105 -8.12 14.53 11.02
C GLY A 105 -6.95 14.56 10.04
N ARG A 106 -6.93 13.69 9.03
CA ARG A 106 -5.88 13.69 8.00
C ARG A 106 -6.10 14.86 7.03
N PRO A 107 -5.04 15.62 6.66
CA PRO A 107 -5.12 16.57 5.56
C PRO A 107 -5.65 15.87 4.30
N THR A 108 -6.72 16.42 3.71
CA THR A 108 -7.41 15.81 2.56
C THR A 108 -7.79 16.90 1.58
N TYR A 109 -7.06 16.97 0.47
CA TYR A 109 -7.13 18.07 -0.50
C TYR A 109 -8.29 17.86 -1.47
N CYS A 110 -8.23 16.80 -2.26
CA CYS A 110 -9.18 16.56 -3.33
C CYS A 110 -9.22 15.07 -3.69
N ILE A 111 -10.18 14.72 -4.54
CA ILE A 111 -10.22 13.45 -5.25
C ILE A 111 -9.87 13.74 -6.71
N VAL A 112 -8.93 12.98 -7.24
CA VAL A 112 -8.51 13.08 -8.63
C VAL A 112 -8.86 11.83 -9.41
N LYS A 113 -9.15 12.01 -10.70
CA LYS A 113 -9.19 10.94 -11.68
C LYS A 113 -7.82 10.82 -12.33
N LEU A 114 -7.33 9.60 -12.43
CA LEU A 114 -6.01 9.28 -12.94
C LEU A 114 -6.12 8.43 -14.19
N GLU A 115 -5.31 8.73 -15.19
CA GLU A 115 -5.00 7.80 -16.28
C GLU A 115 -3.71 7.06 -15.96
N VAL A 116 -3.79 5.74 -15.84
CA VAL A 116 -2.67 4.86 -15.50
C VAL A 116 -2.26 4.07 -16.74
N ASN A 117 -0.98 4.19 -17.10
CA ASN A 117 -0.28 3.33 -18.05
C ASN A 117 0.77 2.49 -17.30
N GLY A 118 0.34 1.35 -16.81
CA GLY A 118 1.11 0.44 -15.96
C GLY A 118 0.27 -0.75 -15.52
N ASN A 119 0.76 -1.48 -14.52
CA ASN A 119 0.10 -2.64 -13.95
C ASN A 119 -0.88 -2.25 -12.86
N CYS A 120 -1.75 -3.21 -12.49
CA CYS A 120 -2.59 -3.08 -11.32
C CYS A 120 -2.72 -4.39 -10.56
N PHE A 121 -3.02 -4.27 -9.28
CA PHE A 121 -3.43 -5.36 -8.42
C PHE A 121 -4.62 -4.90 -7.58
N ILE A 122 -5.66 -5.73 -7.48
CA ILE A 122 -6.78 -5.50 -6.56
C ILE A 122 -6.65 -6.56 -5.49
N GLY A 123 -6.35 -6.12 -4.27
CA GLY A 123 -6.13 -6.96 -3.11
C GLY A 123 -7.26 -6.83 -2.10
N ASP A 124 -7.50 -7.88 -1.33
CA ASP A 124 -8.25 -7.76 -0.08
C ASP A 124 -7.30 -7.32 1.04
N ALA A 125 -7.46 -6.09 1.53
CA ALA A 125 -6.63 -5.52 2.59
C ALA A 125 -6.80 -6.26 3.93
N THR A 126 -7.89 -7.03 4.13
CA THR A 126 -8.07 -7.86 5.33
C THR A 126 -7.08 -9.03 5.37
N ASN A 127 -6.53 -9.44 4.22
CA ASN A 127 -5.45 -10.42 4.12
C ASN A 127 -4.07 -9.83 4.48
N CYS A 128 -3.98 -8.53 4.71
CA CYS A 128 -2.76 -7.91 5.22
C CYS A 128 -2.55 -8.34 6.69
N PHE A 129 -1.29 -8.53 7.09
CA PHE A 129 -0.96 -9.15 8.37
C PHE A 129 -0.01 -8.31 9.21
N LYS A 130 0.10 -8.60 10.51
CA LYS A 130 1.17 -8.04 11.36
C LYS A 130 2.44 -8.86 11.12
N GLY A 131 3.56 -8.20 10.82
CA GLY A 131 4.83 -8.90 10.62
C GLY A 131 5.31 -9.55 11.92
N THR A 132 5.73 -10.80 11.84
CA THR A 132 6.19 -11.60 12.99
C THR A 132 7.68 -11.91 12.89
N THR A 133 8.25 -12.50 13.94
CA THR A 133 9.65 -12.97 13.93
C THR A 133 9.83 -14.24 13.07
N ASP A 134 8.74 -14.94 12.72
CA ASP A 134 8.75 -16.12 11.87
C ASP A 134 8.70 -15.74 10.39
N LYS A 135 9.85 -15.87 9.71
CA LYS A 135 9.96 -15.61 8.27
C LYS A 135 9.06 -16.52 7.43
N ALA A 136 8.96 -17.80 7.77
CA ALA A 136 8.18 -18.76 6.99
C ALA A 136 6.69 -18.41 7.05
N GLU A 137 6.20 -18.02 8.24
CA GLU A 137 4.81 -17.58 8.41
C GLU A 137 4.54 -16.26 7.67
N ASN A 138 5.44 -15.27 7.76
CA ASN A 138 5.28 -14.02 7.01
C ASN A 138 5.24 -14.26 5.49
N LEU A 139 6.05 -15.17 4.97
CA LEU A 139 6.02 -15.54 3.54
C LEU A 139 4.73 -16.27 3.16
N ARG A 140 4.21 -17.15 4.03
CA ARG A 140 2.95 -17.86 3.81
C ARG A 140 1.77 -16.86 3.76
N LEU A 141 1.72 -15.90 4.69
CA LEU A 141 0.68 -14.87 4.72
C LEU A 141 0.80 -13.91 3.53
N ALA A 142 2.02 -13.57 3.12
CA ALA A 142 2.25 -12.79 1.91
C ALA A 142 1.73 -13.47 0.64
N GLU A 143 1.88 -14.80 0.54
CA GLU A 143 1.31 -15.57 -0.56
C GLU A 143 -0.21 -15.54 -0.57
N ILE A 144 -0.86 -15.69 0.58
CA ILE A 144 -2.32 -15.58 0.71
C ILE A 144 -2.82 -14.23 0.22
N TYR A 145 -2.15 -13.14 0.60
CA TYR A 145 -2.46 -11.79 0.16
C TYR A 145 -2.38 -11.69 -1.38
N TRP A 146 -1.27 -12.09 -2.00
CA TRP A 146 -1.10 -11.97 -3.45
C TRP A 146 -1.99 -12.92 -4.26
N GLU A 147 -2.36 -14.06 -3.71
CA GLU A 147 -3.33 -14.98 -4.33
C GLU A 147 -4.78 -14.49 -4.21
N ASN A 148 -5.05 -13.47 -3.39
CA ASN A 148 -6.41 -13.10 -2.97
C ASN A 148 -7.21 -14.28 -2.43
N LYS A 149 -6.55 -15.20 -1.72
CA LYS A 149 -7.26 -16.31 -1.08
C LYS A 149 -8.12 -15.75 0.04
N THR A 150 -9.39 -16.15 0.07
CA THR A 150 -10.31 -15.81 1.17
C THR A 150 -9.78 -16.44 2.45
N ASN A 151 -9.16 -15.65 3.32
CA ASN A 151 -8.56 -16.16 4.55
C ASN A 151 -9.53 -15.90 5.71
N LYS A 152 -10.41 -16.87 5.95
CA LYS A 152 -11.20 -17.08 7.18
C LYS A 152 -11.56 -15.83 8.02
N SER A 153 -12.71 -15.23 7.74
CA SER A 153 -13.78 -14.90 8.70
C SER A 153 -14.98 -14.40 7.90
N ASP A 154 -16.17 -14.31 8.50
CA ASP A 154 -17.38 -13.74 7.89
C ASP A 154 -17.28 -12.21 7.66
N GLU A 155 -16.07 -11.67 7.59
CA GLU A 155 -15.81 -10.24 7.38
C GLU A 155 -15.85 -9.91 5.88
N GLU A 156 -16.56 -8.83 5.55
CA GLU A 156 -16.61 -8.31 4.20
C GLU A 156 -15.22 -7.82 3.77
N PRO A 157 -14.77 -8.18 2.55
CA PRO A 157 -13.44 -7.82 2.07
C PRO A 157 -13.29 -6.30 1.96
N VAL A 158 -12.11 -5.79 2.30
CA VAL A 158 -11.77 -4.37 2.14
C VAL A 158 -10.86 -4.26 0.92
N TRP A 159 -11.46 -3.94 -0.23
CA TRP A 159 -10.71 -3.87 -1.47
C TRP A 159 -9.74 -2.69 -1.49
N GLU A 160 -8.47 -2.97 -1.74
CA GLU A 160 -7.45 -1.99 -2.08
C GLU A 160 -6.95 -2.22 -3.51
N MET A 161 -6.68 -1.14 -4.23
CA MET A 161 -6.11 -1.22 -5.57
C MET A 161 -4.74 -0.55 -5.59
N LEU A 162 -3.74 -1.29 -6.07
CA LEU A 162 -2.38 -0.82 -6.29
C LEU A 162 -2.18 -0.58 -7.79
N VAL A 163 -1.52 0.52 -8.15
CA VAL A 163 -1.12 0.81 -9.53
C VAL A 163 0.32 1.32 -9.59
N ASP A 164 1.03 0.98 -10.67
CA ASP A 164 2.38 1.47 -10.95
C ASP A 164 2.48 2.06 -12.37
N GLY A 165 3.71 2.32 -12.83
CA GLY A 165 3.98 2.84 -14.16
C GLY A 165 3.81 4.35 -14.24
N LYS A 166 3.39 4.83 -15.42
CA LYS A 166 3.13 6.24 -15.66
C LYS A 166 1.69 6.58 -15.33
N ILE A 167 1.49 7.47 -14.37
CA ILE A 167 0.18 7.89 -13.86
C ILE A 167 0.01 9.38 -14.12
N THR A 168 -1.07 9.77 -14.79
CA THR A 168 -1.36 11.16 -15.13
C THR A 168 -2.64 11.61 -14.45
N VAL A 169 -2.60 12.76 -13.77
CA VAL A 169 -3.81 13.40 -13.24
C VAL A 169 -4.59 14.03 -14.39
N VAL A 170 -5.74 13.46 -14.73
CA VAL A 170 -6.54 13.94 -15.86
C VAL A 170 -7.63 14.92 -15.43
N GLU A 171 -8.09 14.84 -14.19
CA GLU A 171 -9.20 15.64 -13.69
C GLU A 171 -9.17 15.71 -12.16
N ILE A 172 -9.45 16.89 -11.60
CA ILE A 172 -9.82 17.03 -10.18
C ILE A 172 -11.34 16.96 -10.12
N ILE A 173 -11.86 15.84 -9.62
CA ILE A 173 -13.31 15.55 -9.69
C ILE A 173 -14.06 16.05 -8.46
N LYS A 174 -13.37 16.25 -7.33
CA LYS A 174 -13.96 16.79 -6.10
C LYS A 174 -12.90 17.49 -5.26
N GLU A 175 -13.15 18.74 -4.94
CA GLU A 175 -12.40 19.48 -3.91
C GLU A 175 -12.94 19.12 -2.51
N ILE A 176 -12.06 18.87 -1.54
CA ILE A 176 -12.43 18.54 -0.15
C ILE A 176 -11.86 19.58 0.81
N ASN A 177 -10.56 19.84 0.72
CA ASN A 177 -9.82 20.83 1.49
C ASN A 177 -10.02 20.77 3.02
N ALA A 178 -10.06 19.56 3.57
CA ALA A 178 -10.22 19.30 5.00
C ALA A 178 -8.86 19.19 5.70
N ASN A 179 -8.76 19.74 6.92
CA ASN A 179 -7.57 19.66 7.78
C ASN A 179 -6.25 20.15 7.12
N ILE A 180 -6.34 21.07 6.16
CA ILE A 180 -5.17 21.70 5.54
C ILE A 180 -4.76 22.89 6.41
N THR A 181 -3.47 22.98 6.75
CA THR A 181 -2.88 24.09 7.51
C THR A 181 -1.99 24.97 6.65
#